data_AF-A0AAJ6VYT5-F1
#
_entry.id   AF-A0AAJ6VYT5-F1
#
_cell.length_a   1.000
_cell.length_b   1.000
_cell.length_c   1.000
_cell.angle_alpha   90.00
_cell.angle_beta   90.00
_cell.angle_gamma   90.00
#
_symmetry.space_group_name_H-M   'P 1'
#
loop_
_entity.id
_entity.type
_entity.pdbx_description
1 polymer ?
#
loop_
_entity_poly.entity_id
_entity_poly.type
_entity_poly.pdbx_seq_one_letter_code
_entity_poly.pdbx_strand_id
1 'polypeptide(L)'
;MSVINAMSHLLSNFEVMSILKKSQAEVRACKSLATLSYETLKHLVNSPASKQSEEVVLNFLQEMKNFPKPLTKAEKLQLLNLRPTNFAEIQVIIENMEERLSEAELEDLLQLVARTIPSLEEEESPPEATDLATVEN
;
A
#
# COMPACT_ATOMS: atom_id res chain seq x y z
N MET A 1 -3.70 28.12 21.05
CA MET A 1 -2.94 27.10 20.29
C MET A 1 -2.71 27.66 18.90
N SER A 2 -1.46 27.73 18.44
CA SER A 2 -1.10 28.21 17.09
C SER A 2 -0.41 27.08 16.32
N VAL A 3 -0.68 26.98 15.04
CA VAL A 3 -0.06 25.97 14.17
C VAL A 3 1.34 26.46 13.80
N ILE A 4 2.37 25.68 14.16
CA ILE A 4 3.77 26.00 13.86
C ILE A 4 4.13 25.52 12.45
N ASN A 5 3.72 24.30 12.10
CA ASN A 5 3.87 23.74 10.76
C ASN A 5 2.60 22.94 10.41
N ALA A 6 1.90 23.37 9.36
CA ALA A 6 0.66 22.73 8.93
C ALA A 6 0.89 21.33 8.35
N MET A 7 2.00 21.12 7.63
CA MET A 7 2.30 19.88 6.90
C MET A 7 3.72 19.42 7.24
N SER A 8 3.86 18.80 8.41
CA SER A 8 5.18 18.35 8.86
C SER A 8 5.65 17.08 8.16
N HIS A 9 4.75 16.11 7.96
CA HIS A 9 5.07 14.78 7.46
C HIS A 9 3.90 14.22 6.64
N LEU A 10 4.24 13.29 5.74
CA LEU A 10 3.29 12.43 5.06
C LEU A 10 3.22 11.11 5.82
N LEU A 11 2.02 10.60 6.06
CA LEU A 11 1.79 9.28 6.65
C LEU A 11 1.02 8.41 5.65
N SER A 12 1.44 7.15 5.56
CA SER A 12 0.74 6.10 4.82
C SER A 12 -0.49 5.62 5.57
N ASN A 13 -1.43 5.04 4.82
CA ASN A 13 -2.63 4.42 5.37
C ASN A 13 -2.29 3.33 6.40
N PHE A 14 -1.20 2.58 6.16
CA PHE A 14 -0.67 1.59 7.08
C PHE A 14 -0.18 2.20 8.41
N GLU A 15 0.59 3.29 8.36
CA GLU A 15 1.07 3.98 9.57
C GLU A 15 -0.09 4.54 10.39
N VAL A 16 -1.05 5.19 9.73
CA VAL A 16 -2.26 5.70 10.38
C VAL A 16 -3.03 4.55 11.05
N MET A 17 -3.24 3.44 10.34
CA MET A 17 -3.90 2.25 10.90
C MET A 17 -3.14 1.70 12.12
N SER A 18 -1.80 1.64 12.04
CA SER A 18 -0.95 1.13 13.11
C SER A 18 -0.98 2.03 14.35
N ILE A 19 -0.99 3.35 14.16
CA ILE A 19 -1.12 4.33 15.24
C ILE A 19 -2.47 4.19 15.93
N LEU A 20 -3.57 4.15 15.17
CA LEU A 20 -4.93 4.00 15.72
C LEU A 20 -5.10 2.69 16.51
N LYS A 21 -4.48 1.60 16.04
CA LYS A 21 -4.46 0.32 16.76
C LYS A 21 -3.70 0.41 18.09
N LYS A 22 -2.57 1.12 18.14
CA LYS A 22 -1.74 1.31 19.34
C LYS A 22 -2.40 2.27 20.36
N SER A 23 -3.07 3.32 19.90
CA SER A 23 -3.72 4.34 20.74
C SER A 23 -5.15 4.01 21.18
N GLN A 24 -5.55 2.73 21.18
CA GLN A 24 -6.92 2.33 21.47
C GLN A 24 -7.42 2.78 22.85
N ALA A 25 -6.55 2.83 23.86
CA ALA A 25 -6.92 3.26 25.21
C ALA A 25 -7.31 4.75 25.25
N GLU A 26 -6.54 5.61 24.58
CA GLU A 26 -6.79 7.05 24.49
C GLU A 26 -8.03 7.35 23.66
N VAL A 27 -8.21 6.61 22.56
CA VAL A 27 -9.38 6.70 21.69
C VAL A 27 -10.67 6.40 22.45
N ARG A 28 -10.67 5.37 23.32
CA ARG A 28 -11.85 4.99 24.12
C ARG A 28 -12.20 6.01 25.20
N ALA A 29 -11.22 6.79 25.68
CA ALA A 29 -11.45 7.81 26.70
C ALA A 29 -12.26 9.00 26.18
N CYS A 30 -12.30 9.24 24.86
CA CYS A 30 -13.01 10.35 24.23
C CYS A 30 -14.04 9.85 23.21
N LYS A 31 -15.34 9.99 23.52
CA LYS A 31 -16.43 9.44 22.69
C LYS A 31 -16.40 9.93 21.22
N SER A 32 -16.12 11.21 20.98
CA SER A 32 -16.03 11.73 19.61
C SER A 32 -14.84 11.16 18.84
N LEU A 33 -13.71 10.95 19.52
CA LEU A 33 -12.53 10.32 18.94
C LEU A 33 -12.77 8.83 18.66
N ALA A 34 -13.56 8.15 19.49
CA ALA A 34 -13.94 6.75 19.29
C ALA A 34 -14.71 6.54 17.99
N THR A 35 -15.70 7.38 17.68
CA THR A 35 -16.46 7.29 16.42
C THR A 35 -15.54 7.52 15.21
N LEU A 36 -14.76 8.60 15.22
CA LEU A 36 -13.85 8.93 14.12
C LEU A 36 -12.82 7.82 13.89
N SER A 37 -12.24 7.29 14.97
CA SER A 37 -11.26 6.21 14.89
C SER A 37 -11.88 4.92 14.35
N TYR A 38 -13.11 4.60 14.74
CA TYR A 38 -13.83 3.44 14.23
C TYR A 38 -14.12 3.55 12.73
N GLU A 39 -14.64 4.69 12.28
CA GLU A 39 -14.92 4.93 10.85
C GLU A 39 -13.64 4.92 10.02
N THR A 40 -12.57 5.53 10.54
CA THR A 40 -11.26 5.56 9.88
C THR A 40 -10.67 4.15 9.78
N LEU A 41 -10.67 3.38 10.87
CA LEU A 41 -10.20 1.99 10.85
C LEU A 41 -11.04 1.12 9.90
N LYS A 42 -12.36 1.30 9.90
CA LYS A 42 -13.26 0.58 8.99
C LYS A 42 -12.90 0.85 7.53
N HIS A 43 -12.62 2.10 7.17
CA HIS A 43 -12.17 2.45 5.82
C HIS A 43 -10.79 1.83 5.51
N LEU A 44 -9.83 1.94 6.43
CA LEU A 44 -8.46 1.44 6.23
C LEU A 44 -8.38 -0.09 6.11
N VAL A 45 -9.24 -0.83 6.82
CA VAL A 45 -9.31 -2.29 6.73
C VAL A 45 -9.74 -2.77 5.34
N ASN A 46 -10.60 -2.00 4.65
CA ASN A 46 -11.04 -2.30 3.29
C ASN A 46 -10.04 -1.82 2.21
N SER A 47 -8.95 -1.19 2.61
CA SER A 47 -7.90 -0.71 1.70
C SER A 47 -6.69 -1.65 1.72
N PRO A 48 -5.78 -1.58 0.73
CA PRO A 48 -4.57 -2.40 0.68
C PRO A 48 -3.70 -2.33 1.95
N ALA A 49 -3.82 -1.24 2.72
CA ALA A 49 -3.11 -1.06 3.99
C ALA A 49 -3.37 -2.20 5.00
N SER A 50 -4.50 -2.90 4.94
CA SER A 50 -4.86 -3.96 5.89
C SER A 50 -3.97 -5.20 5.81
N LYS A 51 -3.48 -5.51 4.60
CA LYS A 51 -2.58 -6.64 4.32
C LYS A 51 -1.10 -6.23 4.33
N GLN A 52 -0.80 -4.94 4.47
CA GLN A 52 0.57 -4.43 4.53
C GLN A 52 1.23 -4.68 5.90
N SER A 53 2.55 -4.82 5.88
CA SER A 53 3.41 -4.87 7.06
C SER A 53 4.52 -3.82 6.94
N GLU A 54 5.24 -3.56 8.03
CA GLU A 54 6.38 -2.65 8.03
C GLU A 54 7.47 -3.12 7.04
N GLU A 55 7.69 -4.44 6.95
CA GLU A 55 8.62 -5.05 6.00
C GLU A 55 8.22 -4.79 4.54
N VAL A 56 6.93 -4.90 4.23
CA VAL A 56 6.37 -4.60 2.89
C VAL A 56 6.61 -3.14 2.53
N VAL A 57 6.33 -2.21 3.44
CA VAL A 57 6.53 -0.78 3.20
C VAL A 57 8.01 -0.46 2.96
N LEU A 58 8.90 -1.02 3.77
CA LEU A 58 10.35 -0.82 3.62
C LEU A 58 10.86 -1.40 2.31
N ASN A 59 10.43 -2.61 1.96
CA ASN A 59 10.81 -3.27 0.71
C ASN A 59 10.34 -2.45 -0.51
N PHE A 60 9.08 -2.01 -0.51
CA PHE A 60 8.55 -1.12 -1.55
C PHE A 60 9.38 0.16 -1.69
N LEU A 61 9.74 0.81 -0.59
CA LEU A 61 10.55 2.03 -0.62
C LEU A 61 11.99 1.79 -1.11
N GLN A 62 12.57 0.62 -0.85
CA GLN A 62 13.88 0.23 -1.37
C GLN A 62 13.84 -0.02 -2.88
N GLU A 63 12.87 -0.79 -3.36
CA GLU A 63 12.66 -1.04 -4.79
C GLU A 63 12.39 0.28 -5.54
N MET A 64 11.57 1.16 -4.97
CA MET A 64 11.28 2.51 -5.50
C MET A 64 12.47 3.49 -5.47
N LYS A 65 13.57 3.17 -4.75
CA LYS A 65 14.82 3.92 -4.86
C LYS A 65 15.65 3.46 -6.06
N ASN A 66 15.55 2.19 -6.42
CA ASN A 66 16.29 1.59 -7.53
C ASN A 66 15.59 1.80 -8.87
N PHE A 67 14.31 2.18 -8.86
CA PHE A 67 13.56 2.51 -10.06
C PHE A 67 14.25 3.64 -10.85
N PRO A 68 14.45 3.50 -12.17
CA PRO A 68 15.31 4.36 -12.97
C PRO A 68 14.83 5.83 -13.02
N LYS A 69 13.55 6.08 -12.76
CA LYS A 69 12.97 7.43 -12.80
C LYS A 69 12.54 7.94 -11.43
N PRO A 70 12.85 9.21 -11.11
CA PRO A 70 12.48 9.77 -9.83
C PRO A 70 10.96 10.02 -9.76
N LEU A 71 10.30 9.35 -8.82
CA LEU A 71 8.94 9.67 -8.40
C LEU A 71 8.97 10.55 -7.15
N THR A 72 8.00 11.46 -7.05
CA THR A 72 7.84 12.34 -5.90
C THR A 72 7.41 11.52 -4.66
N LYS A 73 7.58 12.10 -3.47
CA LYS A 73 7.14 11.45 -2.22
C LYS A 73 5.62 11.22 -2.21
N ALA A 74 4.85 12.12 -2.79
CA ALA A 74 3.40 12.01 -2.87
C ALA A 74 2.97 10.88 -3.82
N GLU A 75 3.61 10.75 -4.99
CA GLU A 75 3.36 9.66 -5.94
C GLU A 75 3.67 8.30 -5.31
N LYS A 76 4.84 8.16 -4.68
CA LYS A 76 5.22 6.93 -3.97
C LYS A 76 4.21 6.56 -2.87
N LEU A 77 3.73 7.55 -2.13
CA LEU A 77 2.72 7.36 -1.09
C LEU A 77 1.38 6.92 -1.68
N GLN A 78 0.95 7.50 -2.80
CA GLN A 78 -0.29 7.12 -3.47
C GLN A 78 -0.20 5.70 -4.05
N LEU A 79 0.92 5.34 -4.68
CA LEU A 79 1.17 3.98 -5.15
C LEU A 79 1.08 2.97 -4.00
N LEU A 80 1.69 3.28 -2.85
CA LEU A 80 1.63 2.44 -1.65
C LEU A 80 0.21 2.30 -1.09
N ASN A 81 -0.56 3.38 -1.07
CA ASN A 81 -1.89 3.41 -0.46
C ASN A 81 -2.98 2.80 -1.36
N LEU A 82 -2.87 3.00 -2.68
CA LEU A 82 -3.90 2.61 -3.65
C LEU A 82 -3.61 1.27 -4.31
N ARG A 83 -2.33 0.87 -4.41
CA ARG A 83 -1.89 -0.35 -5.11
C ARG A 83 -2.52 -0.46 -6.51
N PRO A 84 -2.08 0.36 -7.48
CA PRO A 84 -2.65 0.32 -8.81
C PRO A 84 -2.48 -1.05 -9.47
N THR A 85 -3.50 -1.48 -10.20
CA THR A 85 -3.53 -2.79 -10.90
C THR A 85 -3.45 -2.67 -12.41
N ASN A 86 -3.63 -1.46 -12.95
CA ASN A 86 -3.65 -1.20 -14.38
C ASN A 86 -3.06 0.19 -14.70
N PHE A 87 -2.77 0.42 -15.98
CA PHE A 87 -2.16 1.66 -16.45
C PHE A 87 -3.02 2.91 -16.24
N ALA A 88 -4.35 2.78 -16.36
CA ALA A 88 -5.25 3.91 -16.17
C ALA A 88 -5.21 4.42 -14.71
N GLU A 89 -5.04 3.54 -13.73
CA GLU A 89 -4.86 3.94 -12.34
C GLU A 89 -3.53 4.67 -12.12
N ILE A 90 -2.45 4.24 -12.78
CA ILE A 90 -1.17 4.96 -12.69
C ILE A 90 -1.25 6.34 -13.35
N GLN A 91 -1.95 6.49 -14.48
CA GLN A 91 -2.19 7.78 -15.14
C GLN A 91 -2.82 8.81 -14.19
N VAL A 92 -3.69 8.36 -13.29
CA VAL A 92 -4.35 9.22 -12.30
C VAL A 92 -3.40 9.59 -11.15
N ILE A 93 -2.44 8.73 -10.82
CA ILE A 93 -1.48 8.94 -9.72
C ILE A 93 -0.30 9.80 -10.15
N ILE A 94 0.25 9.56 -11.35
CA ILE A 94 1.47 10.21 -11.84
C ILE A 94 1.10 11.25 -12.90
N GLU A 95 1.27 12.52 -12.56
CA GLU A 95 1.02 13.62 -13.51
C GLU A 95 1.98 13.57 -14.70
N ASN A 96 1.44 13.85 -15.89
CA ASN A 96 2.16 13.85 -17.18
C ASN A 96 2.97 12.56 -17.41
N MET A 97 2.38 11.41 -17.05
CA MET A 97 3.12 10.14 -17.11
C MET A 97 3.64 9.80 -18.50
N GLU A 98 2.94 10.19 -19.57
CA GLU A 98 3.31 9.87 -20.96
C GLU A 98 4.61 10.56 -21.40
N GLU A 99 4.91 11.73 -20.81
CA GLU A 99 6.16 12.45 -21.05
C GLU A 99 7.29 11.96 -20.13
N ARG A 100 6.91 11.40 -18.97
CA ARG A 100 7.85 11.02 -17.92
C ARG A 100 8.25 9.56 -17.97
N LEU A 101 7.41 8.64 -18.40
CA LEU A 101 7.60 7.19 -18.34
C LEU A 101 7.35 6.59 -19.73
N SER A 102 8.24 5.70 -20.15
CA SER A 102 7.98 4.84 -21.30
C SER A 102 7.01 3.73 -20.93
N GLU A 103 6.37 3.14 -21.93
CA GLU A 103 5.43 2.02 -21.74
C GLU A 103 6.08 0.83 -21.01
N ALA A 104 7.36 0.54 -21.31
CA ALA A 104 8.12 -0.52 -20.64
C ALA A 104 8.33 -0.20 -19.14
N GLU A 105 8.71 1.04 -18.80
CA GLU A 105 8.91 1.43 -17.40
C GLU A 105 7.58 1.47 -16.63
N LEU A 106 6.47 1.74 -17.31
CA LEU A 106 5.14 1.73 -16.73
C LEU A 106 4.72 0.29 -16.36
N GLU A 107 5.00 -0.66 -17.24
CA GLU A 107 4.81 -2.09 -16.97
C GLU A 107 5.72 -2.55 -15.81
N ASP A 108 6.99 -2.17 -15.82
CA ASP A 108 7.92 -2.46 -14.72
C ASP A 108 7.40 -1.90 -13.38
N LEU A 109 6.82 -0.70 -13.39
CA LEU A 109 6.24 -0.07 -12.21
C LEU A 109 5.03 -0.85 -11.69
N LEU A 110 4.10 -1.26 -12.57
CA LEU A 110 2.97 -2.12 -12.20
C LEU A 110 3.44 -3.44 -11.60
N GLN A 111 4.40 -4.10 -12.23
CA GLN A 111 4.95 -5.36 -11.75
C GLN A 111 5.65 -5.20 -10.39
N LEU A 112 6.39 -4.10 -10.19
CA LEU A 112 7.03 -3.78 -8.92
C LEU A 112 5.97 -3.60 -7.82
N VAL A 113 4.91 -2.82 -8.08
CA VAL A 113 3.80 -2.63 -7.13
C VAL A 113 3.13 -3.96 -6.81
N ALA A 114 2.79 -4.76 -7.82
CA ALA A 114 2.12 -6.05 -7.65
C ALA A 114 2.96 -7.06 -6.87
N ARG A 115 4.28 -7.08 -7.10
CA ARG A 115 5.22 -7.98 -6.40
C ARG A 115 5.46 -7.58 -4.95
N THR A 116 5.49 -6.28 -4.66
CA THR A 116 5.88 -5.78 -3.33
C THR A 116 4.70 -5.64 -2.39
N ILE A 117 3.53 -5.27 -2.89
CA ILE A 117 2.34 -5.02 -2.08
C ILE A 117 1.38 -6.22 -2.17
N PRO A 118 0.97 -6.86 -1.06
CA PRO A 118 0.15 -8.08 -1.06
C PRO A 118 -1.32 -7.81 -1.41
N SER A 119 -1.95 -8.65 -2.24
CA SER A 119 -3.32 -8.43 -2.74
C SER A 119 -4.37 -8.52 -1.64
N LEU A 120 -5.48 -7.78 -1.82
CA LEU A 120 -6.64 -7.90 -0.94
C LEU A 120 -7.37 -9.24 -1.17
N GLU A 121 -7.27 -9.79 -2.38
CA GLU A 121 -8.02 -10.96 -2.85
C GLU A 121 -7.25 -12.29 -2.74
N GLU A 122 -6.00 -12.27 -2.27
CA GLU A 122 -5.22 -13.49 -2.05
C GLU A 122 -5.63 -14.15 -0.71
N GLU A 123 -6.76 -14.85 -0.73
CA GLU A 123 -7.01 -16.01 0.12
C GLU A 123 -7.18 -17.26 -0.75
N GLU A 124 -6.29 -18.25 -0.51
CA GLU A 124 -6.31 -19.65 -0.94
C GLU A 124 -6.23 -19.96 -2.45
N SER A 125 -5.01 -20.07 -3.00
CA SER A 125 -4.77 -21.21 -3.90
C SER A 125 -4.55 -22.46 -3.04
N PRO A 126 -5.41 -23.49 -3.13
CA PRO A 126 -5.11 -24.77 -2.48
C PRO A 126 -3.78 -25.29 -3.04
N PRO A 127 -2.92 -25.94 -2.22
CA PRO A 127 -1.69 -26.52 -2.72
C PRO A 127 -2.06 -27.48 -3.86
N GLU A 128 -1.49 -27.24 -5.04
CA GLU A 128 -1.53 -28.18 -6.16
C GLU A 128 -1.20 -29.56 -5.59
N ALA A 129 -2.20 -30.45 -5.58
CA ALA A 129 -1.97 -31.85 -5.33
C ALA A 129 -1.00 -32.30 -6.42
N THR A 130 0.26 -32.49 -6.05
CA THR A 130 1.24 -33.17 -6.88
C THR A 130 0.67 -34.52 -7.22
N ASP A 131 0.26 -34.66 -8.47
CA ASP A 131 -0.01 -35.92 -9.14
C ASP A 131 1.22 -36.81 -8.94
N LEU A 132 1.10 -37.78 -8.05
CA LEU A 132 2.07 -38.86 -7.89
C LEU A 132 1.43 -40.14 -8.42
N ALA A 133 1.16 -40.16 -9.72
CA ALA A 133 0.99 -41.39 -10.46
C ALA A 133 2.36 -41.90 -10.95
N THR A 134 2.69 -43.13 -10.51
CA THR A 134 3.71 -44.07 -11.04
C THR A 134 5.16 -43.75 -10.61
N VAL A 135 5.91 -44.65 -9.94
CA VAL A 135 6.44 -45.93 -10.46
C VAL A 135 7.00 -46.81 -9.30
N GLU A 136 6.85 -48.14 -9.43
CA GLU A 136 7.56 -49.27 -8.75
C GLU A 136 7.28 -49.50 -7.25
N ASN A 137 6.80 -50.68 -6.80
CA ASN A 137 7.31 -52.05 -7.03
C ASN A 137 6.21 -53.12 -6.84
#